data_AF-A0A0A9ZJD8-F1
#
_entry.id   AF-A0A0A9ZJD8-F1
#
_cell.length_a   1.000
_cell.length_b   1.000
_cell.length_c   1.000
_cell.angle_alpha   90.00
_cell.angle_beta   90.00
_cell.angle_gamma   90.00
#
_symmetry.space_group_name_H-M   'P 1'
#
loop_
_entity.id
_entity.type
_entity.pdbx_description
1 polymer ?
#
loop_
_entity_poly.entity_id
_entity_poly.type
_entity_poly.pdbx_seq_one_letter_code
_entity_poly.pdbx_strand_id
1 'polypeptide(L)'
;MPVTAFPVCQDVLRDLERNPQLRGDTTGCGDNFSGGMLAYLSEAVGRKEKRGSIDMVEAMSWGMASGAFTLFSVGGTYIEKYAGEKRERIDSYRRRYLSSLRKAKL
;
A
#
# COMPACT_ATOMS: atom_id res chain seq x y z
N MET A 1 6.10 -15.59 -9.30
CA MET A 1 4.90 -15.66 -8.42
C MET A 1 3.67 -15.36 -9.26
N PRO A 2 2.54 -16.07 -9.09
CA PRO A 2 1.32 -15.75 -9.78
C PRO A 2 0.72 -14.44 -9.25
N VAL A 3 -0.03 -13.70 -10.08
CA VAL A 3 -0.69 -12.45 -9.68
C VAL A 3 -1.65 -12.66 -8.50
N THR A 4 -2.25 -13.84 -8.43
CA THR A 4 -3.13 -14.27 -7.31
C THR A 4 -2.42 -14.36 -5.96
N ALA A 5 -1.08 -14.35 -5.92
CA ALA A 5 -0.32 -14.31 -4.68
C ALA A 5 -0.46 -12.97 -3.93
N PHE A 6 -0.88 -11.91 -4.62
CA PHE A 6 -1.04 -10.58 -4.02
C PHE A 6 -2.49 -10.11 -4.16
N PRO A 7 -3.41 -10.62 -3.31
CA PRO A 7 -4.80 -10.17 -3.32
C PRO A 7 -4.91 -8.70 -2.93
N VAL A 8 -6.09 -8.11 -3.15
CA VAL A 8 -6.41 -6.75 -2.70
C VAL A 8 -6.32 -6.61 -1.17
N CYS A 9 -6.05 -5.39 -0.69
CA CYS A 9 -6.02 -5.11 0.75
C CYS A 9 -7.44 -5.13 1.35
N GLN A 10 -7.88 -6.31 1.80
CA GLN A 10 -9.22 -6.53 2.36
C GLN A 10 -9.53 -5.67 3.60
N ASP A 11 -8.50 -5.27 4.33
CA ASP A 11 -8.64 -4.42 5.51
C ASP A 11 -9.16 -3.03 5.18
N VAL A 12 -8.72 -2.44 4.07
CA VAL A 12 -9.26 -1.16 3.57
C VAL A 12 -10.74 -1.30 3.22
N LEU A 13 -11.11 -2.37 2.53
CA LEU A 13 -12.51 -2.61 2.13
C LEU A 13 -13.42 -2.76 3.35
N ARG A 14 -12.98 -3.50 4.37
CA ARG A 14 -13.71 -3.64 5.65
C ARG A 14 -13.85 -2.32 6.39
N ASP A 15 -12.80 -1.50 6.40
CA ASP A 15 -12.84 -0.22 7.11
C ASP A 15 -13.76 0.78 6.40
N LEU A 16 -13.82 0.76 5.06
CA LEU A 16 -14.78 1.51 4.25
C LEU A 16 -16.22 1.01 4.40
N GLU A 17 -16.44 -0.30 4.53
CA GLU A 17 -17.76 -0.87 4.79
C GLU A 17 -18.29 -0.43 6.17
N ARG A 18 -17.41 -0.41 7.18
CA ARG A 18 -17.73 0.08 8.54
C ARG A 18 -17.90 1.59 8.61
N ASN A 19 -17.27 2.34 7.69
CA ASN A 19 -17.29 3.80 7.66
C ASN A 19 -17.56 4.32 6.24
N PRO A 20 -18.78 4.13 5.69
CA PRO A 20 -19.10 4.49 4.31
C PRO A 20 -18.87 5.97 3.98
N GLN A 21 -18.98 6.85 4.97
CA GLN A 21 -18.72 8.29 4.85
C GLN A 21 -17.26 8.63 4.53
N LEU A 22 -16.32 7.71 4.74
CA LEU A 22 -14.90 7.88 4.40
C LEU A 22 -14.58 7.45 2.96
N ARG A 23 -15.56 6.96 2.20
CA ARG A 23 -15.35 6.48 0.83
C ARG A 23 -15.06 7.66 -0.11
N GLY A 24 -13.89 7.60 -0.72
CA GLY A 24 -13.50 8.42 -1.87
C GLY A 24 -13.83 7.74 -3.18
N ASP A 25 -12.90 7.78 -4.13
CA ASP A 25 -13.05 7.18 -5.46
C ASP A 25 -11.90 6.22 -5.81
N THR A 26 -11.90 5.70 -7.04
CA THR A 26 -10.87 4.80 -7.54
C THR A 26 -9.74 5.53 -8.28
N THR A 27 -9.81 6.85 -8.40
CA THR A 27 -8.85 7.64 -9.16
C THR A 27 -7.47 7.52 -8.51
N GLY A 28 -6.44 7.26 -9.30
CA GLY A 28 -5.06 7.16 -8.81
C GLY A 28 -4.70 5.89 -8.03
N CYS A 29 -5.58 4.87 -7.92
CA CYS A 29 -5.24 3.59 -7.27
C CYS A 29 -3.97 2.97 -7.88
N GLY A 30 -3.87 2.94 -9.22
CA GLY A 30 -2.72 2.38 -9.94
C GLY A 30 -1.44 3.21 -9.79
N ASP A 31 -1.55 4.53 -9.83
CA ASP A 31 -0.42 5.44 -9.65
C ASP A 31 0.14 5.37 -8.23
N ASN A 32 -0.74 5.28 -7.22
CA ASN A 32 -0.32 5.14 -5.83
C ASN A 32 0.20 3.73 -5.54
N PHE A 33 -0.31 2.69 -6.22
CA PHE A 33 0.29 1.36 -6.17
C PHE A 33 1.72 1.39 -6.70
N SER A 34 1.92 1.92 -7.91
CA SER A 34 3.24 2.02 -8.54
C SER A 34 4.17 2.92 -7.74
N GLY A 35 3.66 4.06 -7.25
CA GLY A 35 4.39 5.01 -6.41
C GLY A 35 4.82 4.41 -5.08
N GLY A 36 3.98 3.59 -4.44
CA GLY A 36 4.32 2.88 -3.20
C GLY A 36 5.49 1.91 -3.40
N MET A 37 5.48 1.14 -4.49
CA MET A 37 6.60 0.26 -4.85
C MET A 37 7.87 1.06 -5.15
N LEU A 38 7.76 2.12 -5.96
CA LEU A 38 8.90 2.96 -6.34
C LEU A 38 9.52 3.67 -5.14
N ALA A 39 8.72 4.10 -4.17
CA ALA A 39 9.21 4.70 -2.93
C ALA A 39 10.06 3.69 -2.14
N TYR A 40 9.57 2.46 -1.95
CA TYR A 40 10.34 1.39 -1.29
C TYR A 40 11.66 1.09 -2.02
N LEU A 41 11.62 0.96 -3.35
CA LEU A 41 12.82 0.72 -4.16
C LEU A 41 13.81 1.89 -4.07
N SER A 42 13.32 3.12 -4.10
CA SER A 42 14.14 4.33 -3.96
C SER A 42 14.83 4.39 -2.59
N GLU A 43 14.11 4.02 -1.52
CA GLU A 43 14.70 3.93 -0.19
C GLU A 43 15.76 2.82 -0.12
N ALA A 44 15.52 1.65 -0.72
CA ALA A 44 16.50 0.56 -0.76
C ALA A 44 17.79 0.97 -1.51
N VAL A 45 17.65 1.68 -2.63
CA VAL A 45 18.78 2.27 -3.36
C VAL A 45 19.52 3.30 -2.51
N GLY A 46 18.79 4.20 -1.83
CA GLY A 46 19.37 5.18 -0.92
C GLY A 46 20.14 4.57 0.24
N ARG A 47 19.66 3.43 0.76
CA ARG A 47 20.34 2.60 1.78
C ARG A 47 21.50 1.77 1.23
N LYS A 48 21.75 1.80 -0.09
CA LYS A 48 22.77 1.01 -0.80
C LYS A 48 22.61 -0.50 -0.58
N GLU A 49 21.36 -0.97 -0.56
CA GLU A 49 21.07 -2.40 -0.49
C GLU A 49 21.67 -3.15 -1.69
N LYS A 50 22.10 -4.39 -1.48
CA LYS A 50 22.76 -5.18 -2.52
C LYS A 50 21.74 -5.61 -3.58
N ARG A 51 22.18 -5.66 -4.82
CA ARG A 51 21.36 -6.27 -5.89
C ARG A 51 20.98 -7.69 -5.48
N GLY A 52 19.69 -8.00 -5.54
CA GLY A 52 19.15 -9.31 -5.13
C GLY A 52 18.75 -9.42 -3.65
N SER A 53 19.01 -8.40 -2.80
CA SER A 53 18.50 -8.36 -1.42
C SER A 53 17.16 -7.63 -1.27
N ILE A 54 16.64 -7.06 -2.35
CA ILE A 54 15.35 -6.36 -2.35
C ILE A 54 14.23 -7.37 -2.13
N ASP A 55 13.44 -7.15 -1.09
CA ASP A 55 12.28 -7.97 -0.79
C ASP A 55 11.08 -7.52 -1.65
N MET A 56 10.74 -8.33 -2.65
CA MET A 56 9.61 -8.06 -3.54
C MET A 56 8.26 -8.20 -2.84
N VAL A 57 8.14 -9.02 -1.79
CA VAL A 57 6.90 -9.11 -1.00
C VAL A 57 6.69 -7.81 -0.23
N GLU A 58 7.75 -7.27 0.36
CA GLU A 58 7.72 -5.97 1.03
C GLU A 58 7.36 -4.84 0.05
N ALA A 59 8.01 -4.78 -1.12
CA ALA A 59 7.69 -3.81 -2.17
C ALA A 59 6.22 -3.88 -2.60
N MET A 60 5.72 -5.09 -2.87
CA MET A 60 4.32 -5.32 -3.23
C MET A 60 3.38 -4.91 -2.10
N SER A 61 3.74 -5.15 -0.84
CA SER A 61 2.91 -4.74 0.31
C SER A 61 2.75 -3.23 0.41
N TRP A 62 3.82 -2.46 0.15
CA TRP A 62 3.77 -1.00 0.08
C TRP A 62 2.89 -0.53 -1.08
N GLY A 63 3.06 -1.12 -2.26
CA GLY A 63 2.20 -0.82 -3.41
C GLY A 63 0.74 -1.11 -3.11
N MET A 64 0.42 -2.31 -2.64
CA MET A 64 -0.96 -2.71 -2.36
C MET A 64 -1.64 -1.84 -1.31
N ALA A 65 -0.94 -1.52 -0.22
CA ALA A 65 -1.48 -0.64 0.83
C ALA A 65 -1.66 0.79 0.32
N SER A 66 -0.69 1.32 -0.44
CA SER A 66 -0.74 2.68 -1.00
C SER A 66 -1.85 2.84 -2.04
N GLY A 67 -1.99 1.89 -2.96
CA GLY A 67 -3.06 1.90 -3.96
C GLY A 67 -4.44 1.71 -3.36
N ALA A 68 -4.59 0.84 -2.35
CA ALA A 68 -5.87 0.69 -1.65
C ALA A 68 -6.23 1.95 -0.84
N PHE A 69 -5.23 2.62 -0.24
CA PHE A 69 -5.45 3.81 0.58
C PHE A 69 -6.09 4.98 -0.17
N THR A 70 -5.96 5.06 -1.51
CA THR A 70 -6.60 6.13 -2.29
C THR A 70 -8.12 6.08 -2.22
N LEU A 71 -8.71 4.91 -1.92
CA LEU A 71 -10.15 4.73 -1.75
C LEU A 71 -10.74 5.55 -0.58
N PHE A 72 -9.90 6.18 0.25
CA PHE A 72 -10.31 7.12 1.31
C PHE A 72 -10.36 8.59 0.86
N SER A 73 -10.02 8.89 -0.40
CA SER A 73 -9.92 10.26 -0.92
C SER A 73 -10.48 10.37 -2.33
N VAL A 74 -10.94 11.57 -2.70
CA VAL A 74 -11.32 11.90 -4.08
C VAL A 74 -10.11 12.49 -4.81
N GLY A 75 -9.85 12.06 -6.04
CA GLY A 75 -8.87 12.72 -6.92
C GLY A 75 -7.42 12.22 -6.87
N GLY A 76 -7.17 10.98 -6.45
CA GLY A 76 -5.88 10.27 -6.61
C GLY A 76 -4.65 10.82 -5.88
N THR A 77 -4.74 12.03 -5.31
CA THR A 77 -3.69 12.65 -4.50
C THR A 77 -4.21 12.86 -3.09
N TYR A 78 -3.52 12.26 -2.13
CA TYR A 78 -3.80 12.50 -0.71
C TYR A 78 -3.01 13.72 -0.23
N ILE A 79 -3.73 14.76 0.23
CA ILE A 79 -3.14 15.97 0.79
C ILE A 79 -2.95 15.76 2.30
N GLU A 80 -1.69 15.68 2.72
CA GLU A 80 -1.33 15.49 4.12
C GLU A 80 -1.64 16.74 4.95
N LYS A 81 -2.07 16.54 6.20
CA LYS A 81 -2.22 17.59 7.21
C LYS A 81 -0.90 17.92 7.92
N TYR A 82 -0.02 16.92 8.00
CA TYR A 82 1.33 17.03 8.55
C TYR A 82 2.26 16.09 7.78
N ALA A 83 3.54 16.46 7.71
CA ALA A 83 4.53 15.69 6.96
C ALA A 83 4.58 14.23 7.45
N GLY A 84 4.31 13.29 6.55
CA GLY A 84 4.38 11.85 6.82
C GLY A 84 3.06 11.20 7.26
N GLU A 85 1.95 11.94 7.38
CA GLU A 85 0.63 11.39 7.70
C GLU A 85 0.24 10.26 6.75
N LYS A 86 0.45 10.43 5.44
CA LYS A 86 0.10 9.42 4.43
C LYS A 86 0.90 8.15 4.66
N ARG A 87 2.20 8.28 4.92
CA ARG A 87 3.10 7.15 5.19
C ARG A 87 2.64 6.38 6.42
N GLU A 88 2.31 7.06 7.50
CA GLU A 88 1.83 6.45 8.74
C GLU A 88 0.56 5.62 8.52
N ARG A 89 -0.43 6.20 7.82
CA ARG A 89 -1.69 5.53 7.51
C ARG A 89 -1.50 4.33 6.59
N ILE A 90 -0.70 4.48 5.53
CA ILE A 90 -0.37 3.38 4.61
C ILE A 90 0.35 2.25 5.35
N ASP A 91 1.31 2.57 6.21
CA ASP A 91 2.08 1.56 6.94
C ASP A 91 1.21 0.69 7.86
N SER A 92 0.17 1.27 8.47
CA SER A 92 -0.82 0.50 9.24
C SER A 92 -1.51 -0.57 8.38
N TYR A 93 -1.96 -0.20 7.18
CA TYR A 93 -2.56 -1.15 6.24
C TYR A 93 -1.54 -2.14 5.67
N ARG A 94 -0.32 -1.70 5.37
CA ARG A 94 0.77 -2.57 4.92
C ARG A 94 1.07 -3.67 5.92
N ARG A 95 1.19 -3.34 7.21
CA ARG A 95 1.43 -4.32 8.27
C ARG A 95 0.31 -5.36 8.38
N ARG A 96 -0.95 -4.91 8.31
CA ARG A 96 -2.13 -5.80 8.29
C ARG A 96 -2.13 -6.69 7.03
N TYR A 97 -1.79 -6.11 5.88
CA TYR A 97 -1.67 -6.82 4.62
C TYR A 97 -0.61 -7.93 4.68
N LEU A 98 0.60 -7.65 5.15
CA LEU A 98 1.64 -8.67 5.35
C LEU A 98 1.22 -9.77 6.32
N SER A 99 0.53 -9.43 7.41
CA SER A 99 -0.05 -10.42 8.32
C SER A 99 -1.04 -11.34 7.60
N SER A 100 -1.86 -10.79 6.70
CA SER A 100 -2.81 -11.56 5.89
C SER A 100 -2.13 -12.50 4.90
N LEU A 101 -1.05 -12.07 4.23
CA LEU A 101 -0.28 -12.90 3.30
C LEU A 101 0.35 -14.11 4.02
N ARG A 102 0.97 -13.87 5.18
CA ARG A 102 1.57 -14.94 6.00
C ARG A 102 0.54 -15.99 6.43
N LYS A 103 -0.66 -15.56 6.82
CA LYS A 103 -1.77 -16.46 7.16
C LYS A 103 -2.24 -17.28 5.95
N ALA A 104 -2.17 -16.70 4.75
CA ALA A 104 -2.48 -17.37 3.50
C ALA A 104 -1.38 -18.35 3.01
N LYS A 105 -0.30 -18.54 3.79
CA LYS A 105 0.88 -19.36 3.47
C LYS A 105 1.66 -18.89 2.23
N LEU A 106 1.84 -17.57 2.11
CA LEU A 106 2.89 -16.96 1.29
C LEU A 106 4.00 -16.40 2.18
#